data_AF-A0A7X3Z7I6-F1
#
_entry.id   AF-A0A7X3Z7I6-F1
#
_cell.length_a   1.000
_cell.length_b   1.000
_cell.length_c   1.000
_cell.angle_alpha   90.00
_cell.angle_beta   90.00
_cell.angle_gamma   90.00
#
_symmetry.space_group_name_H-M   'P 1'
#
loop_
_entity.id
_entity.type
_entity.pdbx_description
1 polymer ?
#
loop_
_entity_poly.entity_id
_entity_poly.type
_entity_poly.pdbx_seq_one_letter_code
_entity_poly.pdbx_strand_id
1 'polypeptide(L)' 'MTGNELREAHRKLGLSANGAARLFQVSSGRTVRRWWSGERDVPGPVIVLTRALMESPSVRGFFGLVIDEG' A
#
# COMPACT_ATOMS: atom_id res chain seq x y z
N MET A 1 6.87 10.11 0.66
CA MET A 1 6.18 9.14 -0.19
C MET A 1 5.15 9.90 -1.00
N THR A 2 5.41 10.09 -2.29
CA THR A 2 4.44 10.64 -3.25
C THR A 2 3.41 9.59 -3.65
N GLY A 3 2.36 10.00 -4.37
CA GLY A 3 1.39 9.07 -4.92
C GLY A 3 2.00 7.98 -5.81
N ASN A 4 2.96 8.36 -6.67
CA ASN A 4 3.63 7.40 -7.54
C ASN A 4 4.53 6.43 -6.75
N GLU A 5 5.28 6.92 -5.77
CA GLU A 5 6.10 6.06 -4.89
C GLU A 5 5.22 5.06 -4.13
N LEU A 6 4.04 5.48 -3.65
CA LEU A 6 3.07 4.60 -3.01
C LEU A 6 2.55 3.52 -3.97
N ARG A 7 2.26 3.90 -5.22
CA ARG A 7 1.81 2.95 -6.26
C ARG A 7 2.87 1.89 -6.55
N GLU A 8 4.12 2.31 -6.68
CA GLU A 8 5.24 1.39 -6.91
C GLU A 8 5.46 0.45 -5.73
N ALA A 9 5.39 0.96 -4.49
CA ALA A 9 5.47 0.14 -3.30
C ALA A 9 4.34 -0.90 -3.25
N HIS A 10 3.08 -0.50 -3.48
CA HIS A 10 1.97 -1.45 -3.57
C HIS A 10 2.17 -2.50 -4.66
N ARG A 11 2.68 -2.11 -5.83
CA ARG A 11 3.01 -3.08 -6.90
C ARG A 11 4.05 -4.10 -6.44
N LYS A 12 5.11 -3.67 -5.77
CA LYS A 12 6.15 -4.57 -5.21
C LYS A 12 5.61 -5.49 -4.12
N LEU A 13 4.64 -5.03 -3.35
CA LEU A 13 3.94 -5.81 -2.32
C LEU A 13 2.83 -6.73 -2.91
N GLY A 14 2.66 -6.79 -4.24
CA GLY A 14 1.57 -7.54 -4.88
C GLY A 14 0.16 -6.98 -4.63
N LEU A 15 0.05 -5.75 -4.13
CA LEU A 15 -1.22 -5.12 -3.76
C LEU A 15 -1.89 -4.44 -4.95
N SER A 16 -3.08 -4.92 -5.31
CA SER A 16 -4.02 -4.16 -6.15
C SER A 16 -4.61 -2.97 -5.38
N ALA A 17 -5.26 -2.03 -6.08
CA ALA A 17 -5.94 -0.90 -5.42
C ALA A 17 -7.00 -1.38 -4.41
N ASN A 18 -7.73 -2.45 -4.73
CA ASN A 18 -8.73 -3.03 -3.83
C ASN A 18 -8.07 -3.82 -2.68
N GLY A 19 -6.93 -4.48 -2.93
CA GLY A 19 -6.13 -5.13 -1.89
C GLY A 19 -5.61 -4.13 -0.88
N ALA A 20 -5.00 -3.04 -1.34
CA ALA A 20 -4.57 -1.92 -0.52
C ALA A 20 -5.75 -1.28 0.25
N ALA A 21 -6.90 -1.10 -0.39
CA ALA A 21 -8.08 -0.54 0.28
C ALA A 21 -8.54 -1.39 1.47
N ARG A 22 -8.54 -2.72 1.32
CA ARG A 22 -8.83 -3.65 2.43
C ARG A 22 -7.78 -3.59 3.52
N LEU A 23 -6.49 -3.58 3.14
CA LEU A 23 -5.38 -3.52 4.10
C LEU A 23 -5.44 -2.26 4.97
N PHE A 24 -5.67 -1.09 4.37
CA PHE A 24 -5.78 0.18 5.09
C PHE A 24 -7.18 0.48 5.63
N GLN A 25 -8.13 -0.45 5.47
CA GLN A 25 -9.52 -0.29 5.90
C GLN A 25 -10.19 1.00 5.40
N VAL A 26 -9.98 1.33 4.12
CA VAL A 26 -10.60 2.48 3.48
C VAL A 26 -11.70 2.07 2.49
N SER A 27 -12.59 3.02 2.19
CA SER A 27 -13.85 2.75 1.49
C SER A 27 -13.76 1.90 0.22
N SER A 28 -12.75 2.12 -0.62
CA SER A 28 -12.59 1.39 -1.89
C SER A 28 -11.23 1.63 -2.53
N GLY A 29 -10.91 0.84 -3.57
CA GLY A 29 -9.75 1.10 -4.41
C GLY A 29 -9.82 2.43 -5.17
N ARG A 30 -10.98 3.12 -5.25
CA ARG A 30 -11.05 4.47 -5.82
C ARG A 30 -10.30 5.46 -4.92
N THR A 31 -10.45 5.36 -3.61
CA THR A 31 -9.68 6.18 -2.64
C THR A 31 -8.19 5.98 -2.83
N VAL A 32 -7.74 4.73 -2.96
CA VAL A 32 -6.32 4.42 -3.17
C VAL A 32 -5.80 4.97 -4.48
N ARG A 33 -6.56 4.87 -5.58
CA ARG A 33 -6.15 5.42 -6.88
C ARG A 33 -6.02 6.94 -6.87
N ARG A 34 -6.84 7.66 -6.08
CA ARG A 34 -6.70 9.11 -5.89
C ARG A 34 -5.39 9.49 -5.20
N TRP A 35 -4.93 8.65 -4.28
CA TRP A 35 -3.60 8.81 -3.68
C TRP A 35 -2.51 8.54 -4.72
N TRP A 36 -2.63 7.43 -5.46
CA TRP A 36 -1.63 7.05 -6.47
C TRP A 36 -1.47 8.07 -7.59
N SER A 37 -2.55 8.73 -8.01
CA SER A 37 -2.52 9.77 -9.04
C SER A 37 -2.04 11.13 -8.52
N GLY A 38 -1.96 11.32 -7.20
CA GLY A 38 -1.73 12.63 -6.60
C GLY A 38 -2.95 13.55 -6.61
N GLU A 39 -4.15 13.06 -6.99
CA GLU A 39 -5.41 13.81 -6.86
C GLU A 39 -5.70 14.14 -5.38
N ARG A 40 -5.23 13.29 -4.45
CA ARG A 40 -5.26 13.53 -3.02
C ARG A 40 -3.93 13.16 -2.38
N ASP A 41 -3.58 13.89 -1.33
CA ASP A 41 -2.44 13.55 -0.48
C ASP A 41 -2.57 12.17 0.14
N VAL A 42 -1.42 11.53 0.34
CA VAL A 42 -1.32 10.24 1.02
C VAL A 42 -1.42 10.46 2.54
N PRO A 43 -2.39 9.84 3.25
CA PRO A 43 -2.45 9.96 4.69
C PRO A 43 -1.20 9.42 5.38
N GLY A 44 -0.70 10.10 6.41
CA GLY A 44 0.50 9.69 7.17
C GLY A 44 0.50 8.22 7.61
N PRO A 45 -0.60 7.67 8.17
CA PRO A 45 -0.66 6.25 8.55
C PRO A 45 -0.45 5.29 7.38
N VAL A 46 -0.92 5.64 6.18
CA VAL A 46 -0.70 4.85 4.96
C VAL A 46 0.78 4.84 4.61
N ILE A 47 1.46 5.99 4.69
CA ILE A 47 2.91 6.10 4.45
C ILE A 47 3.70 5.21 5.41
N VAL A 48 3.38 5.29 6.72
CA VAL A 48 4.06 4.54 7.78
C VAL A 48 3.88 3.03 7.58
N LEU A 49 2.64 2.59 7.34
CA LEU A 49 2.34 1.17 7.13
C LEU A 49 2.97 0.64 5.84
N THR A 50 2.92 1.39 4.73
CA THR A 50 3.58 0.96 3.49
C THR A 50 5.09 0.80 3.68
N ARG A 51 5.75 1.72 4.40
CA ARG A 51 7.18 1.57 4.72
C ARG A 51 7.45 0.33 5.57
N ALA A 52 6.67 0.14 6.64
CA ALA A 52 6.80 -1.03 7.50
C ALA A 52 6.62 -2.36 6.72
N LEU A 53 5.64 -2.41 5.81
CA LEU A 53 5.41 -3.56 4.93
C LEU A 53 6.57 -3.79 3.96
N MET A 54 7.18 -2.74 3.42
CA MET A 54 8.33 -2.86 2.53
C MET A 54 9.57 -3.36 3.27
N GLU A 55 9.78 -2.90 4.50
CA GLU A 55 11.03 -3.11 5.24
C GLU A 55 11.01 -4.35 6.16
N SER A 56 9.83 -4.82 6.58
CA SER A 56 9.73 -5.91 7.56
C SER A 56 8.94 -7.13 7.06
N PRO A 57 9.62 -8.30 6.90
CA PRO A 57 8.94 -9.56 6.66
C PRO A 57 7.92 -9.92 7.74
N SER A 58 8.18 -9.59 9.02
CA SER A 58 7.26 -9.87 10.12
C SER A 58 5.96 -9.07 10.01
N VAL A 59 6.05 -7.80 9.60
CA VAL A 59 4.85 -6.98 9.35
C VAL A 59 4.07 -7.53 8.15
N ARG A 60 4.75 -7.96 7.08
CA ARG A 60 4.08 -8.65 5.96
C ARG A 60 3.37 -9.91 6.42
N GLY A 61 4.03 -10.74 7.23
CA GLY A 61 3.47 -11.96 7.81
C GLY A 61 2.25 -11.68 8.69
N PHE A 62 2.29 -10.63 9.51
CA PHE A 62 1.14 -10.20 10.32
C PHE A 62 -0.09 -9.87 9.46
N PHE A 63 0.11 -9.24 8.30
CA PHE A 63 -0.96 -8.93 7.34
C PHE A 63 -1.22 -10.05 6.32
N GLY A 64 -0.57 -11.21 6.44
CA GLY A 64 -0.73 -12.34 5.52
C GLY A 64 -0.27 -12.04 4.09
N LEU A 65 0.65 -11.08 3.89
CA LEU A 65 1.21 -10.79 2.58
C LEU A 65 2.40 -11.72 2.31
N VAL A 66 2.29 -12.53 1.26
CA VAL A 66 3.39 -13.31 0.69
C VAL A 66 3.87 -12.59 -0.56
N ILE A 67 5.15 -12.22 -0.59
CA ILE A 67 5.78 -11.68 -1.79
C ILE A 67 6.53 -12.86 -2.41
N ASP A 68 6.13 -13.26 -3.62
CA ASP A 68 6.95 -14.16 -4.42
C ASP A 68 8.23 -13.42 -4.80
N GLU A 69 9.35 -13.82 -4.20
CA GLU A 69 10.69 -13.45 -4.67
C GLU A 69 10.95 -14.27 -5.95
N GLY A 70 10.40 -13.79 -7.07
CA GLY A 70 10.70 -14.32 -8.40
C GLY A 70 12.11 -14.01 -8.84
#